data_AF-A0A1R0XCH7-F1
#
_entry.id   AF-A0A1R0XCH7-F1
#
_cell.length_a   1.000
_cell.length_b   1.000
_cell.length_c   1.000
_cell.angle_alpha   90.00
_cell.angle_beta   90.00
_cell.angle_gamma   90.00
#
_symmetry.space_group_name_H-M   'P 1'
#
loop_
_entity.id
_entity.type
_entity.pdbx_description
1 polymer ?
#
loop_
_entity_poly.entity_id
_entity_poly.type
_entity_poly.pdbx_seq_one_letter_code
_entity_poly.pdbx_strand_id
1 'polypeptide(L)'
;MNDKLYSMPMGALDSMHIPAESQPQSKTRKRGASPKTYRSILYFLISLPLTIVYFVFMVTGLTLSIALTPIFIGIPLFFAVAKGLDYIVQFEQELVRSLLDIPRPSEEARSEMQLEGAGFLQRMKLGFHGAKFARNVMLIMGRFVSSIIFFSITVTVVAAALGLITLPVLHQIFLQTMDLNILENSVFALFQIDWTLSQQYISYVVAGFVVALLASWVIRMLMDVQRRMLFVSYEERQQY
;
A
#
# COMPACT_ATOMS: atom_id res chain seq x y z
N MET A 1 -5.85 39.43 70.05
CA MET A 1 -7.00 39.99 69.30
C MET A 1 -6.73 39.84 67.81
N ASN A 2 -7.74 39.37 67.08
CA ASN A 2 -7.91 39.29 65.62
C ASN A 2 -7.60 37.97 64.89
N ASP A 3 -8.25 36.88 65.31
CA ASP A 3 -9.41 36.22 64.66
C ASP A 3 -9.73 36.41 63.16
N LYS A 4 -8.77 36.47 62.23
CA LYS A 4 -9.10 36.48 60.78
C LYS A 4 -8.15 35.70 59.86
N LEU A 5 -7.73 34.49 60.22
CA LEU A 5 -7.11 33.56 59.26
C LEU A 5 -7.81 32.21 59.10
N TYR A 6 -9.05 32.09 59.57
CA TYR A 6 -9.98 30.99 59.22
C TYR A 6 -11.00 31.46 58.17
N SER A 7 -10.51 31.89 57.01
CA SER A 7 -11.35 32.11 55.83
C SER A 7 -10.59 31.75 54.56
N MET A 8 -10.12 30.52 54.50
CA MET A 8 -9.73 29.91 53.22
C MET A 8 -11.00 29.25 52.67
N PRO A 9 -11.56 29.72 51.55
CA PRO A 9 -12.70 29.05 50.94
C PRO A 9 -12.29 27.62 50.55
N MET A 10 -13.05 26.63 51.01
CA MET A 10 -13.01 25.23 50.56
C MET A 10 -13.34 25.16 49.07
N GLY A 11 -12.39 25.58 48.24
CA GLY A 11 -12.51 25.79 46.80
C GLY A 11 -11.18 26.25 46.19
N ALA A 12 -10.26 26.78 47.01
CA ALA A 12 -8.88 27.07 46.61
C ALA A 12 -7.96 25.82 46.55
N LEU A 13 -8.49 24.61 46.79
CA LEU A 13 -7.79 23.35 46.51
C LEU A 13 -8.16 22.77 45.12
N ASP A 14 -9.21 23.30 44.48
CA ASP A 14 -9.73 22.83 43.18
C ASP A 14 -9.04 23.50 41.97
N SER A 15 -8.17 24.48 42.21
CA SER A 15 -7.41 25.18 41.17
C SER A 15 -5.93 24.77 41.11
N MET A 16 -5.51 23.82 41.93
CA MET A 16 -4.16 23.25 41.84
C MET A 16 -4.18 22.04 40.91
N HIS A 17 -4.37 22.30 39.61
CA HIS A 17 -4.25 21.28 38.59
C HIS A 17 -2.76 20.88 38.48
N ILE A 18 -2.39 19.85 39.24
CA ILE A 18 -1.11 19.16 39.14
C ILE A 18 -0.93 18.76 37.66
N PRO A 19 0.20 19.09 37.00
CA PRO A 19 0.47 18.60 35.65
C PRO A 19 0.51 17.08 35.73
N ALA A 20 -0.45 16.42 35.07
CA ALA A 20 -0.49 14.97 35.02
C ALA A 20 0.82 14.47 34.40
N GLU A 21 1.60 13.83 35.26
CA GLU A 21 2.79 13.04 35.00
C GLU A 21 2.74 12.37 33.61
N SER A 22 3.68 12.76 32.75
CA SER A 22 3.90 12.17 31.44
C SER A 22 4.23 10.68 31.60
N GLN A 23 3.21 9.83 31.49
CA GLN A 23 3.39 8.37 31.52
C GLN A 23 4.37 7.96 30.40
N PRO A 24 5.42 7.18 30.70
CA PRO A 24 6.36 6.74 29.68
C PRO A 24 5.69 5.63 28.84
N GLN A 25 5.20 5.99 27.65
CA GLN A 25 4.80 5.01 26.63
C GLN A 25 6.05 4.33 26.03
N SER A 26 6.70 3.45 26.78
CA SER A 26 7.62 2.48 26.20
C SER A 26 6.86 1.19 25.88
N LYS A 27 6.02 1.22 24.83
CA LYS A 27 5.54 -0.02 24.21
C LYS A 27 6.74 -0.73 23.57
N THR A 28 7.29 -1.70 24.29
CA THR A 28 8.36 -2.60 23.83
C THR A 28 7.88 -3.33 22.58
N ARG A 29 8.33 -2.84 21.42
CA ARG A 29 7.99 -3.38 20.10
C ARG A 29 8.72 -4.71 19.93
N LYS A 30 8.05 -5.82 20.26
CA LYS A 30 8.53 -7.18 19.97
C LYS A 30 8.85 -7.30 18.47
N ARG A 31 10.14 -7.41 18.15
CA ARG A 31 10.70 -7.76 16.82
C ARG A 31 10.50 -9.27 16.57
N GLY A 32 9.26 -9.73 16.50
CA GLY A 32 8.93 -10.95 15.75
C GLY A 32 8.68 -10.56 14.29
N ALA A 33 8.93 -11.46 13.33
CA ALA A 33 8.59 -11.23 11.92
C ALA A 33 7.17 -10.66 11.82
N SER A 34 7.09 -9.35 11.55
CA SER A 34 5.87 -8.61 11.80
C SER A 34 4.78 -9.07 10.84
N PRO A 35 3.52 -9.29 11.28
CA PRO A 35 2.36 -9.61 10.43
C PRO A 35 2.19 -8.67 9.22
N LYS A 36 2.81 -7.49 9.31
CA LYS A 36 2.91 -6.46 8.28
C LYS A 36 3.67 -6.92 7.02
N THR A 37 4.71 -7.74 7.13
CA THR A 37 5.54 -8.15 5.97
C THR A 37 4.78 -9.10 5.05
N TYR A 38 4.13 -10.13 5.61
CA TYR A 38 3.32 -11.08 4.82
C TYR A 38 2.11 -10.41 4.17
N ARG A 39 1.44 -9.48 4.88
CA ARG A 39 0.35 -8.67 4.29
C ARG A 39 0.82 -7.77 3.15
N SER A 40 2.04 -7.21 3.24
CA SER A 40 2.61 -6.38 2.17
C SER A 40 2.91 -7.18 0.91
N ILE A 41 3.44 -8.40 1.06
CA ILE A 41 3.69 -9.30 -0.09
C ILE A 41 2.37 -9.68 -0.77
N LEU A 42 1.36 -10.08 0.01
CA LEU A 42 0.05 -10.44 -0.53
C LEU A 42 -0.61 -9.24 -1.23
N TYR A 43 -0.49 -8.05 -0.64
CA TYR A 43 -0.97 -6.82 -1.25
C TYR A 43 -0.32 -6.57 -2.62
N PHE A 44 1.01 -6.69 -2.74
CA PHE A 44 1.67 -6.52 -4.04
C PHE A 44 1.25 -7.57 -5.07
N LEU A 45 1.04 -8.82 -4.63
CA LEU A 45 0.57 -9.89 -5.52
C LEU A 45 -0.84 -9.63 -6.06
N ILE A 46 -1.74 -9.11 -5.22
CA ILE A 46 -3.12 -8.80 -5.58
C ILE A 46 -3.22 -7.42 -6.27
N SER A 47 -2.26 -6.52 -6.06
CA SER A 47 -2.28 -5.16 -6.61
C SER A 47 -2.33 -5.15 -8.14
N LEU A 48 -1.67 -6.10 -8.81
CA LEU A 48 -1.66 -6.20 -10.26
C LEU A 48 -3.06 -6.55 -10.81
N PRO A 49 -3.67 -7.71 -10.48
CA PRO A 49 -5.00 -8.03 -11.02
C PRO A 49 -6.05 -6.98 -10.64
N LEU A 50 -5.95 -6.42 -9.44
CA LEU A 50 -6.84 -5.36 -8.98
C LEU A 50 -6.73 -4.08 -9.84
N THR A 51 -5.50 -3.64 -10.12
CA THR A 51 -5.27 -2.45 -10.95
C THR A 51 -5.56 -2.67 -12.44
N ILE A 52 -5.44 -3.90 -12.95
CA ILE A 52 -5.95 -4.26 -14.29
C ILE A 52 -7.46 -3.99 -14.35
N VAL A 53 -8.22 -4.46 -13.36
CA VAL A 53 -9.69 -4.24 -13.34
C VAL A 53 -10.02 -2.74 -13.35
N TYR A 54 -9.31 -1.93 -12.56
CA TYR A 54 -9.50 -0.48 -12.53
C TYR A 54 -9.18 0.19 -13.86
N PHE A 55 -8.06 -0.21 -14.47
CA PHE A 55 -7.64 0.32 -15.76
C PHE A 55 -8.63 -0.05 -16.86
N VAL A 56 -9.05 -1.31 -16.93
CA VAL A 56 -10.06 -1.77 -17.90
C VAL A 56 -11.37 -1.03 -17.70
N PHE A 57 -11.87 -0.93 -16.47
CA PHE A 57 -13.10 -0.18 -16.18
C PHE A 57 -13.00 1.28 -16.62
N MET A 58 -11.87 1.94 -16.32
CA MET A 58 -11.64 3.34 -16.70
C MET A 58 -11.62 3.51 -18.21
N VAL A 59 -10.81 2.73 -18.93
CA VAL A 59 -10.68 2.85 -20.39
C VAL A 59 -11.99 2.50 -21.08
N THR A 60 -12.58 1.34 -20.75
CA THR A 60 -13.85 0.90 -21.37
C THR A 60 -14.99 1.85 -21.06
N GLY A 61 -15.14 2.30 -19.81
CA GLY A 61 -16.18 3.23 -19.40
C GLY A 61 -16.05 4.58 -20.10
N LEU A 62 -14.84 5.15 -20.18
CA LEU A 62 -14.61 6.43 -20.86
C LEU A 62 -14.82 6.32 -22.37
N THR A 63 -14.29 5.27 -23.00
CA THR A 63 -14.50 5.03 -24.44
C THR A 63 -15.98 4.85 -24.76
N LEU A 64 -16.72 4.06 -23.97
CA LEU A 64 -18.15 3.83 -24.17
C LEU A 64 -18.95 5.12 -23.95
N SER A 65 -18.59 5.93 -22.97
CA SER A 65 -19.23 7.23 -22.73
C SER A 65 -19.10 8.16 -23.94
N ILE A 66 -17.91 8.23 -24.54
CA ILE A 66 -17.67 9.04 -25.74
C ILE A 66 -18.45 8.45 -26.93
N ALA A 67 -18.37 7.13 -27.15
CA ALA A 67 -19.03 6.47 -28.27
C ALA A 67 -20.57 6.57 -28.23
N LEU A 68 -21.18 6.57 -27.04
CA LEU A 68 -22.64 6.68 -26.86
C LEU A 68 -23.12 8.13 -26.75
N THR A 69 -22.22 9.12 -26.83
CA THR A 69 -22.60 10.55 -26.78
C THR A 69 -23.60 10.95 -27.87
N PRO A 70 -23.49 10.48 -29.14
CA PRO A 70 -24.47 10.80 -30.18
C PRO A 70 -25.90 10.33 -29.88
N ILE A 71 -26.05 9.28 -29.04
CA ILE A 71 -27.33 8.69 -28.64
C ILE A 71 -27.83 9.35 -27.33
N PHE A 72 -27.21 10.44 -26.88
CA PHE A 72 -27.47 11.15 -25.61
C PHE A 72 -27.25 10.31 -24.32
N ILE A 73 -27.11 8.99 -24.41
CA ILE A 73 -26.82 8.07 -23.29
C ILE A 73 -25.37 8.22 -22.80
N GLY A 74 -24.46 8.67 -23.66
CA GLY A 74 -23.04 8.84 -23.30
C GLY A 74 -22.80 9.82 -22.16
N ILE A 75 -23.61 10.89 -22.05
CA ILE A 75 -23.45 11.92 -21.01
C ILE A 75 -23.79 11.34 -19.61
N PRO A 76 -24.97 10.73 -19.37
CA PRO A 76 -25.24 10.02 -18.11
C PRO A 76 -24.20 8.95 -17.78
N LEU A 77 -23.77 8.18 -18.79
CA LEU A 77 -22.77 7.13 -18.61
C LEU A 77 -21.42 7.72 -18.17
N PHE A 78 -20.99 8.86 -18.73
CA PHE A 78 -19.76 9.54 -18.32
C PHE A 78 -19.76 9.87 -16.82
N PHE A 79 -20.86 10.44 -16.30
CA PHE A 79 -20.97 10.76 -14.89
C PHE A 79 -21.00 9.51 -14.01
N ALA A 80 -21.65 8.43 -14.47
CA ALA A 80 -21.63 7.15 -13.77
C ALA A 80 -20.20 6.57 -13.68
N VAL A 81 -19.45 6.62 -14.78
CA VAL A 81 -18.04 6.20 -14.83
C VAL A 81 -17.18 7.10 -13.93
N ALA A 82 -17.32 8.43 -14.02
CA ALA A 82 -16.56 9.36 -13.18
C ALA A 82 -16.79 9.11 -11.68
N LYS A 83 -18.05 8.85 -11.27
CA LYS A 83 -18.37 8.45 -9.89
C LYS A 83 -17.79 7.08 -9.54
N GLY A 84 -17.76 6.14 -10.49
CA GLY A 84 -17.08 4.86 -10.34
C GLY A 84 -15.57 5.01 -10.10
N LEU A 85 -14.90 5.91 -10.84
CA LEU A 85 -13.47 6.21 -10.63
C LEU A 85 -13.22 6.82 -9.23
N ASP A 86 -14.11 7.69 -8.76
CA ASP A 86 -14.06 8.22 -7.38
C ASP A 86 -14.08 7.08 -6.35
N TYR A 87 -15.02 6.13 -6.47
CA TYR A 87 -15.10 4.99 -5.56
C TYR A 87 -13.88 4.08 -5.64
N ILE A 88 -13.35 3.83 -6.83
CA ILE A 88 -12.13 3.02 -7.02
C ILE A 88 -10.96 3.65 -6.28
N VAL A 89 -10.75 4.97 -6.44
CA VAL A 89 -9.65 5.67 -5.77
C VAL A 89 -9.84 5.65 -4.25
N GLN A 90 -11.06 5.84 -3.75
CA GLN A 90 -11.35 5.76 -2.31
C GLN A 90 -11.09 4.37 -1.75
N PHE A 91 -11.59 3.33 -2.40
CA PHE A 91 -11.35 1.93 -2.02
C PHE A 91 -9.85 1.63 -1.95
N GLU A 92 -9.11 2.09 -2.95
CA GLU A 92 -7.67 1.86 -3.01
C GLU A 92 -6.92 2.58 -1.88
N GLN A 93 -7.33 3.81 -1.57
CA GLN A 93 -6.79 4.52 -0.41
C GLN A 93 -7.16 3.82 0.91
N GLU A 94 -8.34 3.21 1.01
CA GLU A 94 -8.74 2.44 2.19
C GLU A 94 -7.92 1.17 2.38
N LEU A 95 -7.60 0.46 1.30
CA LEU A 95 -6.69 -0.68 1.35
C LEU A 95 -5.33 -0.26 1.90
N VAL A 96 -4.78 0.86 1.43
CA VAL A 96 -3.50 1.40 1.90
C VAL A 96 -3.60 1.87 3.36
N ARG A 97 -4.67 2.55 3.74
CA ARG A 97 -4.90 3.01 5.12
C ARG A 97 -5.03 1.83 6.08
N SER A 98 -5.73 0.77 5.70
CA SER A 98 -5.85 -0.48 6.47
C SER A 98 -4.49 -1.16 6.65
N LEU A 99 -3.63 -1.11 5.63
CA LEU A 99 -2.27 -1.66 5.71
C LEU A 99 -1.34 -0.83 6.62
N LEU A 100 -1.54 0.50 6.65
CA LEU A 100 -0.72 1.46 7.41
C LEU A 100 -1.30 1.85 8.78
N ASP A 101 -2.52 1.41 9.11
CA ASP A 101 -3.26 1.73 10.34
C ASP A 101 -3.52 3.24 10.50
N ILE A 102 -3.84 3.93 9.40
CA ILE A 102 -4.11 5.37 9.36
C ILE A 102 -5.63 5.61 9.43
N PRO A 103 -6.15 6.37 10.41
CA PRO A 103 -7.57 6.67 10.50
C PRO A 103 -8.08 7.46 9.28
N ARG A 104 -9.34 7.23 8.89
CA ARG A 104 -9.99 7.99 7.80
C ARG A 104 -10.09 9.48 8.22
N PRO A 105 -9.76 10.43 7.32
CA PRO A 105 -10.21 11.81 7.49
C PRO A 105 -11.74 11.82 7.51
N SER A 106 -12.35 12.52 8.47
CA SER A 106 -13.79 12.75 8.49
C SER A 106 -14.14 13.72 7.35
N GLU A 107 -14.49 13.19 6.17
CA GLU A 107 -15.15 13.97 5.14
C GLU A 107 -16.57 14.28 5.64
N GLU A 108 -16.70 15.44 6.28
CA GLU A 108 -17.94 15.98 6.82
C GLU A 108 -19.01 16.10 5.73
N ALA A 109 -20.17 15.52 6.04
CA ALA A 109 -21.55 15.75 5.61
C ALA A 109 -21.92 17.14 5.00
N ARG A 110 -21.23 17.62 3.96
CA ARG A 110 -21.43 18.98 3.42
C ARG A 110 -22.23 19.07 2.12
N SER A 111 -22.74 17.95 1.60
CA SER A 111 -23.29 17.91 0.23
C SER A 111 -24.80 17.69 0.12
N GLU A 112 -25.49 17.29 1.20
CA GLU A 112 -26.89 16.87 1.10
C GLU A 112 -27.91 18.02 1.12
N MET A 113 -27.58 19.17 1.73
CA MET A 113 -28.55 20.27 1.91
C MET A 113 -28.84 21.12 0.66
N GLN A 114 -28.08 20.99 -0.44
CA GLN A 114 -28.19 21.94 -1.57
C GLN A 114 -28.92 21.38 -2.81
N LEU A 115 -29.48 20.16 -2.73
CA LEU A 115 -29.92 19.42 -3.93
C LEU A 115 -31.43 19.39 -4.15
N GLU A 116 -32.29 19.84 -3.23
CA GLU A 116 -33.75 19.59 -3.28
C GLU A 116 -34.51 20.19 -4.49
N GLY A 117 -33.93 21.12 -5.27
CA GLY A 117 -34.64 21.78 -6.39
C GLY A 117 -34.08 21.59 -7.81
N ALA A 118 -32.95 20.88 -7.99
CA ALA A 118 -32.25 20.82 -9.29
C ALA A 118 -32.62 19.57 -10.10
N GLY A 119 -32.80 19.73 -11.43
CA GLY A 119 -32.99 18.60 -12.35
C GLY A 119 -31.80 17.62 -12.33
N PHE A 120 -32.05 16.35 -12.65
CA PHE A 120 -31.06 15.26 -12.58
C PHE A 120 -29.69 15.62 -13.22
N LEU A 121 -29.70 16.19 -14.42
CA LEU A 121 -28.50 16.64 -15.12
C LEU A 121 -27.78 17.80 -14.41
N GLN A 122 -28.52 18.70 -13.77
CA GLN A 122 -27.97 19.84 -13.05
C GLN A 122 -27.34 19.39 -11.72
N ARG A 123 -27.93 18.41 -11.03
CA ARG A 123 -27.33 17.75 -9.86
C ARG A 123 -26.02 17.05 -10.20
N MET A 124 -25.99 16.32 -11.33
CA MET A 124 -24.77 15.66 -11.82
C MET A 124 -23.66 16.65 -12.17
N LYS A 125 -24.01 17.74 -12.87
CA LYS A 125 -23.05 18.78 -13.26
C LYS A 125 -22.51 19.56 -12.05
N LEU A 126 -23.34 19.87 -11.05
CA LEU A 126 -22.90 20.57 -9.83
C LEU A 126 -21.92 19.74 -8.98
N GLY A 127 -22.07 18.41 -8.97
CA GLY A 127 -21.17 17.52 -8.22
C GLY A 127 -19.82 17.27 -8.91
N PHE A 128 -19.72 17.55 -10.22
CA PHE A 128 -18.54 17.19 -10.99
C PHE A 128 -17.45 18.25 -10.94
N HIS A 129 -16.32 17.86 -10.38
CA HIS A 129 -15.12 18.67 -10.34
C HIS A 129 -14.11 18.12 -11.34
N GLY A 130 -13.93 18.79 -12.48
CA GLY A 130 -13.04 18.32 -13.56
C GLY A 130 -11.60 18.07 -13.10
N ALA A 131 -11.09 18.87 -12.17
CA ALA A 131 -9.77 18.67 -11.56
C ALA A 131 -9.68 17.35 -10.75
N LYS A 132 -10.74 17.00 -10.01
CA LYS A 132 -10.81 15.74 -9.26
C LYS A 132 -10.86 14.54 -10.19
N PHE A 133 -11.67 14.63 -11.24
CA PHE A 133 -11.75 13.58 -12.27
C PHE A 133 -10.39 13.36 -12.95
N ALA A 134 -9.73 14.42 -13.42
CA ALA A 134 -8.42 14.32 -14.05
C ALA A 134 -7.38 13.73 -13.10
N ARG A 135 -7.40 14.14 -11.82
CA ARG A 135 -6.57 13.54 -10.77
C ARG A 135 -6.82 12.05 -10.62
N ASN A 136 -8.07 11.59 -10.56
CA ASN A 136 -8.39 10.17 -10.41
C ASN A 136 -7.91 9.35 -11.60
N VAL A 137 -8.11 9.84 -12.83
CA VAL A 137 -7.61 9.19 -14.04
C VAL A 137 -6.10 9.08 -13.98
N MET A 138 -5.40 10.16 -13.64
CA MET A 138 -3.95 10.17 -13.50
C MET A 138 -3.46 9.21 -12.42
N LEU A 139 -4.16 9.14 -11.27
CA LEU A 139 -3.84 8.23 -10.18
C LEU A 139 -4.00 6.76 -10.60
N ILE A 140 -5.12 6.39 -11.25
CA ILE A 140 -5.36 5.02 -11.71
C ILE A 140 -4.31 4.63 -12.77
N MET A 141 -4.01 5.53 -13.71
CA MET A 141 -3.01 5.29 -14.75
C MET A 141 -1.61 5.10 -14.18
N GLY A 142 -1.16 6.02 -13.31
CA GLY A 142 0.15 5.92 -12.67
C GLY A 142 0.24 4.67 -11.78
N ARG A 143 -0.86 4.32 -11.13
CA ARG A 143 -0.91 3.15 -10.27
C ARG A 143 -0.81 1.85 -11.05
N PHE A 144 -1.49 1.73 -12.18
CA PHE A 144 -1.35 0.59 -13.09
C PHE A 144 0.12 0.35 -13.51
N VAL A 145 0.81 1.39 -13.98
CA VAL A 145 2.23 1.31 -14.36
C VAL A 145 3.11 0.90 -13.16
N SER A 146 2.88 1.52 -12.00
CA SER A 146 3.64 1.18 -10.79
C SER A 146 3.44 -0.27 -10.36
N SER A 147 2.21 -0.78 -10.44
CA SER A 147 1.89 -2.17 -10.06
C SER A 147 2.61 -3.18 -10.93
N ILE A 148 2.75 -2.94 -12.24
CA ILE A 148 3.49 -3.84 -13.14
C ILE A 148 4.95 -3.95 -12.70
N ILE A 149 5.62 -2.82 -12.48
CA ILE A 149 7.02 -2.76 -12.07
C ILE A 149 7.19 -3.49 -10.73
N PHE A 150 6.32 -3.17 -9.77
CA PHE A 150 6.43 -3.70 -8.41
C PHE A 150 6.11 -5.19 -8.31
N PHE A 151 5.08 -5.64 -9.03
CA PHE A 151 4.77 -7.05 -9.16
C PHE A 151 5.94 -7.80 -9.80
N SER A 152 6.47 -7.31 -10.92
CA SER A 152 7.59 -7.95 -11.63
C SER A 152 8.82 -8.09 -10.73
N ILE A 153 9.27 -7.01 -10.09
CA ILE A 153 10.41 -7.05 -9.16
C ILE A 153 10.15 -8.01 -8.00
N THR A 154 8.97 -7.94 -7.38
CA THR A 154 8.63 -8.79 -6.23
C THR A 154 8.67 -10.27 -6.63
N VAL A 155 8.04 -10.62 -7.75
CA VAL A 155 8.01 -12.01 -8.26
C VAL A 155 9.41 -12.48 -8.61
N THR A 156 10.22 -11.68 -9.30
CA THR A 156 11.60 -12.05 -9.65
C THR A 156 12.45 -12.31 -8.42
N VAL A 157 12.41 -11.44 -7.41
CA VAL A 157 13.23 -11.60 -6.20
C VAL A 157 12.75 -12.78 -5.36
N VAL A 158 11.44 -12.97 -5.20
CA VAL A 158 10.88 -14.13 -4.47
C VAL A 158 11.23 -15.44 -5.17
N ALA A 159 11.07 -15.50 -6.50
CA ALA A 159 11.42 -16.68 -7.28
C ALA A 159 12.92 -16.98 -7.21
N ALA A 160 13.79 -15.96 -7.27
CA ALA A 160 15.23 -16.12 -7.13
C ALA A 160 15.63 -16.63 -5.74
N ALA A 161 15.06 -16.05 -4.68
CA ALA A 161 15.32 -16.49 -3.31
C ALA A 161 14.92 -17.95 -3.09
N LEU A 162 13.70 -18.32 -3.50
CA LEU A 162 13.21 -19.69 -3.39
C LEU A 162 14.02 -20.66 -4.25
N GLY A 163 14.37 -20.26 -5.47
CA GLY A 163 15.20 -21.03 -6.38
C GLY A 163 16.54 -21.37 -5.76
N LEU A 164 17.27 -20.38 -5.25
CA LEU A 164 18.58 -20.56 -4.62
C LEU A 164 18.53 -21.40 -3.34
N ILE A 165 17.50 -21.21 -2.50
CA ILE A 165 17.32 -21.99 -1.26
C ILE A 165 17.00 -23.45 -1.58
N THR A 166 16.20 -23.70 -2.62
CA THR A 166 15.75 -25.06 -2.99
C THR A 166 16.75 -25.78 -3.90
N LEU A 167 17.65 -25.05 -4.54
CA LEU A 167 18.67 -25.57 -5.45
C LEU A 167 19.44 -26.79 -4.94
N PRO A 168 19.96 -26.85 -3.69
CA PRO A 168 20.65 -28.04 -3.19
C PRO A 168 19.74 -29.28 -3.13
N VAL A 169 18.47 -29.09 -2.79
CA VAL A 169 17.47 -30.18 -2.77
C VAL A 169 17.17 -30.65 -4.20
N LEU A 170 17.00 -29.70 -5.12
CA LEU A 170 16.78 -30.01 -6.54
C LEU A 170 17.95 -30.81 -7.12
N HIS A 171 19.19 -30.39 -6.85
CA HIS A 171 20.38 -31.09 -7.31
C HIS A 171 20.41 -32.55 -6.84
N GLN A 172 20.07 -32.80 -5.57
CA GLN A 172 20.01 -34.16 -5.03
C GLN A 172 18.97 -35.04 -5.76
N ILE A 173 17.79 -34.50 -6.03
CA ILE A 173 16.71 -35.22 -6.73
C ILE A 173 17.12 -35.55 -8.17
N PHE A 174 17.73 -34.59 -8.86
CA PHE A 174 18.16 -34.74 -10.26
C PHE A 174 19.30 -35.73 -10.41
N LEU A 175 20.30 -35.68 -9.52
CA LEU A 175 21.36 -36.69 -9.48
C LEU A 175 20.80 -38.08 -9.25
N GLN A 176 19.90 -38.26 -8.27
CA GLN A 176 19.38 -39.59 -7.94
C GLN A 176 18.44 -40.15 -9.03
N THR A 177 17.69 -39.29 -9.71
CA THR A 177 16.63 -39.72 -10.63
C THR A 177 17.09 -39.80 -12.07
N MET A 178 17.93 -38.86 -12.50
CA MET A 178 18.31 -38.68 -13.90
C MET A 178 19.82 -38.81 -14.13
N ASP A 179 20.62 -39.01 -13.06
CA ASP A 179 22.09 -38.99 -13.11
C ASP A 179 22.65 -37.69 -13.72
N LEU A 180 21.88 -36.59 -13.59
CA LEU A 180 22.23 -35.28 -14.14
C LEU A 180 22.84 -34.39 -13.07
N ASN A 181 24.12 -34.04 -13.25
CA ASN A 181 24.82 -33.09 -12.38
C ASN A 181 24.62 -31.65 -12.85
N ILE A 182 23.55 -31.01 -12.39
CA ILE A 182 23.25 -29.60 -12.73
C ILE A 182 24.25 -28.59 -12.13
N LEU A 183 25.18 -29.02 -11.26
CA LEU A 183 26.20 -28.19 -10.63
C LEU A 183 27.61 -28.40 -11.21
N GLU A 184 27.77 -29.25 -12.23
CA GLU A 184 29.06 -29.49 -12.88
C GLU A 184 29.68 -28.17 -13.40
N ASN A 185 28.87 -27.35 -14.08
CA ASN A 185 29.24 -26.01 -14.52
C ASN A 185 28.62 -24.93 -13.62
N SER A 186 28.84 -25.06 -12.30
CA SER A 186 28.35 -24.08 -11.33
C SER A 186 28.94 -22.68 -11.58
N VAL A 187 28.28 -21.66 -11.03
CA VAL A 187 28.78 -20.27 -11.08
C VAL A 187 30.19 -20.17 -10.49
N PHE A 188 30.53 -21.00 -9.52
CA PHE A 188 31.87 -21.05 -8.92
C PHE A 188 32.92 -21.62 -9.88
N ALA A 189 32.55 -22.65 -10.65
CA ALA A 189 33.41 -23.21 -11.69
C ALA A 189 33.74 -22.16 -12.77
N LEU A 190 32.80 -21.26 -13.09
CA LEU A 190 33.03 -20.14 -14.02
C LEU A 190 34.14 -19.19 -13.52
N PHE A 191 34.24 -18.98 -12.21
CA PHE A 191 35.27 -18.15 -11.58
C PHE A 191 36.53 -18.94 -11.17
N GLN A 192 36.67 -20.20 -11.61
CA GLN A 192 37.76 -21.10 -11.22
C GLN A 192 37.89 -21.29 -9.70
N ILE A 193 36.76 -21.32 -8.99
CA ILE A 193 36.71 -21.51 -7.54
C ILE A 193 36.42 -22.99 -7.24
N ASP A 194 37.43 -23.71 -6.73
CA ASP A 194 37.37 -25.14 -6.42
C ASP A 194 36.71 -25.44 -5.06
N TRP A 195 35.46 -25.01 -4.88
CA TRP A 195 34.71 -25.29 -3.65
C TRP A 195 34.15 -26.71 -3.63
N THR A 196 34.14 -27.32 -2.44
CA THR A 196 33.51 -28.63 -2.24
C THR A 196 31.98 -28.53 -2.40
N LEU A 197 31.32 -29.64 -2.77
CA LEU A 197 29.85 -29.65 -2.94
C LEU A 197 29.10 -29.14 -1.71
N SER A 198 29.55 -29.49 -0.50
CA SER A 198 28.95 -28.99 0.75
C SER A 198 29.11 -27.47 0.91
N GLN A 199 30.27 -26.91 0.55
CA GLN A 199 30.50 -25.46 0.56
C GLN A 199 29.63 -24.75 -0.47
N GLN A 200 29.49 -25.32 -1.67
CA GLN A 200 28.59 -24.79 -2.71
C GLN A 200 27.13 -24.77 -2.23
N TYR A 201 26.63 -25.85 -1.63
CA TYR A 201 25.26 -25.88 -1.10
C TYR A 201 25.01 -24.80 -0.05
N ILE A 202 25.93 -24.65 0.92
CA ILE A 202 25.82 -23.63 1.96
C ILE A 202 25.80 -22.24 1.30
N SER A 203 26.64 -22.01 0.30
CA SER A 203 26.70 -20.71 -0.37
C SER A 203 25.42 -20.37 -1.13
N TYR A 204 24.77 -21.33 -1.80
CA TYR A 204 23.50 -21.12 -2.48
C TYR A 204 22.37 -20.81 -1.48
N VAL A 205 22.32 -21.53 -0.36
CA VAL A 205 21.34 -21.27 0.70
C VAL A 205 21.56 -19.89 1.33
N VAL A 206 22.81 -19.54 1.62
CA VAL A 206 23.19 -18.22 2.17
C VAL A 206 22.86 -17.12 1.16
N ALA A 207 23.21 -17.28 -0.11
CA ALA A 207 22.88 -16.33 -1.17
C ALA A 207 21.37 -16.15 -1.30
N GLY A 208 20.60 -17.24 -1.30
CA GLY A 208 19.14 -17.19 -1.33
C GLY A 208 18.54 -16.47 -0.12
N PHE A 209 19.10 -16.68 1.07
CA PHE A 209 18.70 -15.94 2.27
C PHE A 209 19.03 -14.44 2.18
N VAL A 210 20.22 -14.10 1.67
CA VAL A 210 20.62 -12.70 1.42
C VAL A 210 19.66 -12.04 0.43
N VAL A 211 19.31 -12.74 -0.66
CA VAL A 211 18.31 -12.26 -1.63
C VAL A 211 16.95 -12.08 -0.97
N ALA A 212 16.51 -12.97 -0.07
CA ALA A 212 15.27 -12.81 0.68
C ALA A 212 15.28 -11.59 1.62
N LEU A 213 16.42 -11.30 2.24
CA LEU A 213 16.61 -10.09 3.05
C LEU A 213 16.57 -8.83 2.19
N LEU A 214 17.24 -8.85 1.03
CA LEU A 214 17.17 -7.76 0.04
C LEU A 214 15.72 -7.57 -0.44
N ALA A 215 14.98 -8.66 -0.70
CA ALA A 215 13.56 -8.61 -1.03
C ALA A 215 12.77 -7.83 0.03
N SER A 216 13.00 -8.18 1.30
CA SER A 216 12.34 -7.54 2.44
C SER A 216 12.67 -6.05 2.56
N TRP A 217 13.82 -5.61 2.06
CA TRP A 217 14.19 -4.20 2.00
C TRP A 217 13.56 -3.51 0.79
N VAL A 218 13.63 -4.11 -0.39
CA VAL A 218 13.02 -3.61 -1.64
C VAL A 218 11.52 -3.41 -1.49
N ILE A 219 10.81 -4.38 -0.92
CA ILE A 219 9.36 -4.33 -0.67
C ILE A 219 8.99 -3.13 0.22
N ARG A 220 9.82 -2.84 1.25
CA ARG A 220 9.60 -1.67 2.12
C ARG A 220 9.83 -0.37 1.37
N MET A 221 10.87 -0.29 0.54
CA MET A 221 11.15 0.88 -0.30
C MET A 221 10.00 1.14 -1.29
N LEU A 222 9.48 0.08 -1.90
CA LEU A 222 8.33 0.11 -2.80
C LEU A 222 7.08 0.67 -2.15
N MET A 223 6.79 0.21 -0.93
CA MET A 223 5.64 0.69 -0.16
C MET A 223 5.79 2.17 0.21
N ASP A 224 7.01 2.63 0.47
CA ASP A 224 7.32 4.04 0.70
C ASP A 224 7.08 4.90 -0.56
N VAL A 225 7.49 4.39 -1.73
CA VAL A 225 7.25 5.04 -3.03
C VAL A 225 5.75 5.09 -3.35
N GLN A 226 5.03 3.97 -3.19
CA GLN A 226 3.58 3.95 -3.39
C GLN A 226 2.85 4.90 -2.46
N ARG A 227 3.27 4.97 -1.18
CA ARG A 227 2.70 5.92 -0.22
C ARG A 227 2.86 7.36 -0.71
N ARG A 228 4.04 7.73 -1.20
CA ARG A 228 4.31 9.09 -1.71
C ARG A 228 3.47 9.40 -2.96
N MET A 229 3.28 8.43 -3.85
CA MET A 229 2.48 8.61 -5.08
C MET A 229 0.98 8.78 -4.82
N LEU A 230 0.43 8.14 -3.79
CA LEU A 230 -1.01 8.15 -3.52
C LEU A 230 -1.51 9.35 -2.70
N PHE A 231 -0.65 10.33 -2.39
CA PHE A 231 -0.98 11.58 -1.66
C PHE A 231 -1.95 11.37 -0.48
N VAL A 232 -1.60 10.46 0.43
CA VAL A 232 -2.05 10.63 1.82
C VAL A 232 -1.05 11.61 2.43
N SER A 233 -1.28 12.91 2.22
CA SER A 233 -0.60 13.94 2.99
C SER A 233 -0.97 13.70 4.46
N TYR A 234 0.04 13.68 5.35
CA TYR A 234 -0.24 14.05 6.72
C TYR A 234 -0.96 15.39 6.63
N GLU A 235 -2.20 15.48 7.09
CA GLU A 235 -2.50 16.71 7.82
C GLU A 235 -1.56 16.65 9.01
N GLU A 236 -0.38 17.27 8.87
CA GLU A 236 0.32 17.80 10.01
C GLU A 236 -0.74 18.59 10.75
N ARG A 237 -1.15 18.07 11.91
CA ARG A 237 -1.94 18.84 12.84
C ARG A 237 -1.17 20.13 13.04
N GLN A 238 -1.60 21.20 12.37
CA GLN A 238 -1.33 22.55 12.82
C GLN A 238 -2.06 22.67 14.15
N GLN A 239 -1.36 22.28 15.20
CA GLN A 239 -1.73 22.58 16.57
C GLN A 239 -1.57 24.10 16.71
N TYR A 240 -2.69 24.81 16.60
CA TYR A 240 -2.85 26.10 17.27
C TYR A 240 -3.23 25.84 18.73
#